data_AF-A0A7C0YZ70-F1
#
_entry.id   AF-A0A7C0YZ70-F1
#
_cell.length_a   1.000
_cell.length_b   1.000
_cell.length_c   1.000
_cell.angle_alpha   90.00
_cell.angle_beta   90.00
_cell.angle_gamma   90.00
#
_symmetry.space_group_name_H-M   'P 1'
#
loop_
_entity.id
_entity.type
_entity.pdbx_description
1 polymer ?
#
loop_
_entity_poly.entity_id
_entity_poly.type
_entity_poly.pdbx_seq_one_letter_code
_entity_poly.pdbx_strand_id
1 'polypeptide(L)'
;MGYRIREIHLDENEVEKELERIEVHPVGVSIMKNKGKIRFLKIENVDVRAANILKQEMLSIGGEVALSRDAFYLGKNECRAIVMGTVHHFNKLIPKLKLQPFGLKDIAEEMEKIVHRTPIKTTRIGDTLFEWGKRTYIMGIINLTPYSFSGDGLYSRERFVDNALGYACLLREWGADIIDIGG
;
A
#
# COMPACT_ATOMS: atom_id res chain seq x y z
N MET A 1 2.13 -11.57 -46.32
CA MET A 1 2.61 -11.61 -44.93
C MET A 1 1.40 -11.57 -44.02
N GLY A 2 1.13 -12.65 -43.26
CA GLY A 2 -0.05 -12.73 -42.38
C GLY A 2 0.38 -12.61 -40.93
N TYR A 3 0.45 -11.39 -40.39
CA TYR A 3 0.55 -11.21 -38.96
C TYR A 3 -0.83 -11.40 -38.32
N ARG A 4 -0.87 -11.92 -37.09
CA ARG A 4 -2.10 -12.08 -36.30
C ARG A 4 -1.97 -11.23 -35.04
N ILE A 5 -2.91 -10.32 -34.85
CA ILE A 5 -2.99 -9.46 -33.67
C ILE A 5 -4.07 -10.04 -32.76
N ARG A 6 -3.77 -10.18 -31.48
CA ARG A 6 -4.75 -10.52 -30.43
C ARG A 6 -4.49 -9.64 -29.22
N GLU A 7 -5.55 -9.22 -28.55
CA GLU A 7 -5.43 -8.62 -27.23
C GLU A 7 -5.06 -9.71 -26.22
N ILE A 8 -4.21 -9.34 -25.25
CA ILE A 8 -3.90 -10.18 -24.10
C ILE A 8 -4.18 -9.36 -22.84
N HIS A 9 -4.75 -10.02 -21.84
CA HIS A 9 -5.00 -9.43 -20.53
C HIS A 9 -4.00 -10.04 -19.57
N LEU A 10 -3.17 -9.20 -18.96
CA LEU A 10 -2.11 -9.61 -18.04
C LEU A 10 -2.30 -8.87 -16.71
N ASP A 11 -2.18 -9.61 -15.62
CA ASP A 11 -2.03 -9.00 -14.30
C ASP A 11 -0.61 -8.47 -14.10
N GLU A 12 -0.43 -7.56 -13.14
CA GLU A 12 0.88 -6.94 -12.86
C GLU A 12 2.00 -7.95 -12.52
N ASN A 13 1.63 -9.13 -12.04
CA ASN A 13 2.56 -10.22 -11.69
C ASN A 13 2.85 -11.17 -12.86
N GLU A 14 2.15 -11.01 -13.98
CA GLU A 14 2.27 -11.86 -15.17
C GLU A 14 3.09 -11.20 -16.27
N VAL A 15 3.20 -9.86 -16.27
CA VAL A 15 3.96 -9.10 -17.27
C VAL A 15 5.39 -9.63 -17.45
N GLU A 16 6.11 -9.87 -16.35
CA GLU A 16 7.49 -10.38 -16.40
C GLU A 16 7.55 -11.77 -17.04
N LYS A 17 6.64 -12.68 -16.64
CA LYS A 17 6.57 -14.05 -17.17
C LYS A 17 6.20 -14.08 -18.65
N GLU A 18 5.31 -13.19 -19.10
CA GLU A 18 4.93 -13.12 -20.52
C GLU A 18 6.07 -12.57 -21.38
N LEU A 19 6.82 -11.58 -20.88
CA LEU A 19 8.02 -11.08 -21.56
C LEU A 19 9.10 -12.16 -21.68
N GLU A 20 9.28 -12.97 -20.62
CA GLU A 20 10.19 -14.12 -20.64
C GLU A 20 9.71 -15.21 -21.62
N ARG A 21 8.39 -15.47 -21.68
CA ARG A 21 7.79 -16.48 -22.56
C ARG A 21 8.02 -16.19 -24.04
N ILE A 22 8.06 -14.91 -24.44
CA ILE A 22 8.38 -14.50 -25.81
C ILE A 22 9.89 -14.25 -26.01
N GLU A 23 10.72 -14.67 -25.05
CA GLU A 23 12.18 -14.65 -25.12
C GLU A 23 12.78 -13.23 -25.25
N VAL A 24 12.15 -12.23 -24.60
CA VAL A 24 12.75 -10.90 -24.48
C VAL A 24 14.10 -11.00 -23.75
N HIS A 25 15.11 -10.28 -24.25
CA HIS A 25 16.42 -10.21 -23.61
C HIS A 25 16.31 -9.81 -22.12
N PRO A 26 17.07 -10.44 -21.18
CA PRO A 26 16.91 -10.23 -19.74
C PRO A 26 16.98 -8.77 -19.28
N VAL A 27 17.88 -7.97 -19.89
CA VAL A 27 17.97 -6.52 -19.64
C VAL A 27 16.71 -5.78 -20.09
N GLY A 28 16.08 -6.21 -21.18
CA GLY A 28 14.81 -5.67 -21.64
C GLY A 28 13.67 -6.00 -20.65
N VAL A 29 13.62 -7.23 -20.15
CA VAL A 29 12.62 -7.66 -19.14
C VAL A 29 12.71 -6.79 -17.88
N SER A 30 13.91 -6.58 -17.35
CA SER A 30 14.09 -5.80 -16.10
C SER A 30 13.66 -4.34 -16.24
N ILE A 31 13.82 -3.74 -17.43
CA ILE A 31 13.38 -2.37 -17.73
C ILE A 31 11.86 -2.33 -17.99
N MET A 32 11.34 -3.26 -18.79
CA MET A 32 9.96 -3.20 -19.28
C MET A 32 8.93 -3.67 -18.26
N LYS A 33 9.29 -4.55 -17.31
CA LYS A 33 8.35 -5.03 -16.30
C LYS A 33 7.71 -3.90 -15.50
N ASN A 34 8.46 -2.82 -15.22
CA ASN A 34 7.95 -1.66 -14.48
C ASN A 34 7.02 -0.77 -15.31
N LYS A 35 7.00 -0.91 -16.65
CA LYS A 35 6.07 -0.22 -17.53
C LYS A 35 4.70 -0.90 -17.61
N GLY A 36 4.61 -2.18 -17.25
CA GLY A 36 3.32 -2.90 -17.19
C GLY A 36 2.57 -2.71 -15.87
N LYS A 37 3.23 -2.21 -14.81
CA LYS A 37 2.63 -2.05 -13.48
C LYS A 37 2.05 -0.65 -13.32
N ILE A 38 0.73 -0.52 -13.49
CA ILE A 38 0.01 0.75 -13.30
C ILE A 38 -0.35 0.93 -11.82
N ARG A 39 -0.26 2.18 -11.34
CA ARG A 39 -0.61 2.59 -9.98
C ARG A 39 -1.51 3.82 -10.03
N PHE A 40 -2.44 3.86 -9.08
CA PHE A 40 -3.37 4.97 -8.85
C PHE A 40 -3.16 5.47 -7.42
N LEU A 41 -2.66 6.69 -7.28
CA LEU A 41 -2.44 7.31 -5.97
C LEU A 41 -3.40 8.48 -5.81
N LYS A 42 -4.29 8.39 -4.83
CA LYS A 42 -5.16 9.50 -4.42
C LYS A 42 -4.44 10.32 -3.37
N ILE A 43 -4.45 11.63 -3.55
CA ILE A 43 -3.89 12.59 -2.60
C ILE A 43 -5.00 13.56 -2.21
N GLU A 44 -5.21 13.69 -0.91
CA GLU A 44 -6.14 14.63 -0.32
C GLU A 44 -5.38 15.90 0.10
N ASN A 45 -6.07 17.04 0.12
CA ASN A 45 -5.57 18.31 0.67
C ASN A 45 -4.21 18.76 0.10
N VAL A 46 -4.05 18.71 -1.23
CA VAL A 46 -2.85 19.17 -1.93
C VAL A 46 -2.96 20.66 -2.23
N ASP A 47 -1.94 21.44 -1.88
CA ASP A 47 -1.83 22.84 -2.31
C ASP A 47 -2.06 22.98 -3.83
N VAL A 48 -2.90 23.91 -4.27
CA VAL A 48 -3.28 24.02 -5.69
C VAL A 48 -2.07 24.25 -6.61
N ARG A 49 -1.04 24.97 -6.14
CA ARG A 49 0.19 25.19 -6.91
C ARG A 49 1.00 23.90 -7.01
N ALA A 50 1.14 23.17 -5.89
CA ALA A 50 1.75 21.84 -5.87
C ALA A 50 1.04 20.87 -6.81
N ALA A 51 -0.30 20.86 -6.80
CA ALA A 51 -1.12 20.01 -7.65
C ALA A 51 -0.92 20.30 -9.15
N ASN A 52 -0.79 21.58 -9.51
CA ASN A 52 -0.51 22.00 -10.88
C ASN A 52 0.91 21.61 -11.34
N ILE A 53 1.93 21.79 -10.49
CA ILE A 53 3.30 21.33 -10.77
C ILE A 53 3.32 19.81 -10.92
N LEU A 54 2.69 19.08 -9.99
CA LEU A 54 2.56 17.63 -10.03
C LEU A 54 1.94 17.16 -11.35
N LYS A 55 0.85 17.81 -11.78
CA LYS A 55 0.20 17.51 -13.06
C LYS A 55 1.13 17.78 -14.25
N GLN A 56 1.79 18.94 -14.29
CA GLN A 56 2.72 19.29 -15.37
C GLN A 56 3.89 18.30 -15.47
N GLU A 57 4.52 17.97 -14.34
CA GLU A 57 5.64 17.04 -14.31
C GLU A 57 5.23 15.63 -14.73
N MET A 58 4.06 15.16 -14.30
CA MET A 58 3.55 13.85 -14.69
C MET A 58 3.18 13.79 -16.17
N LEU A 59 2.57 14.85 -16.72
CA LEU A 59 2.30 14.96 -18.16
C LEU A 59 3.58 14.96 -18.99
N SER A 60 4.65 15.62 -18.51
CA SER A 60 5.95 15.70 -19.19
C SER A 60 6.60 14.33 -19.44
N ILE A 61 6.23 13.32 -18.66
CA ILE A 61 6.76 11.96 -18.74
C ILE A 61 5.74 10.94 -19.29
N GLY A 62 4.59 11.39 -19.80
CA GLY A 62 3.55 10.56 -20.40
C GLY A 62 2.57 9.91 -19.42
N GLY A 63 2.53 10.39 -18.16
CA GLY A 63 1.52 10.02 -17.18
C GLY A 63 0.34 11.02 -17.16
N GLU A 64 -0.57 10.86 -16.19
CA GLU A 64 -1.70 11.77 -16.01
C GLU A 64 -1.98 12.04 -14.52
N VAL A 65 -2.54 13.23 -14.24
CA VAL A 65 -3.04 13.61 -12.92
C VAL A 65 -4.42 14.23 -13.07
N ALA A 66 -5.44 13.56 -12.55
CA ALA A 66 -6.77 14.14 -12.44
C ALA A 66 -6.82 15.05 -11.20
N LEU A 67 -7.21 16.31 -11.40
CA LEU A 67 -7.38 17.28 -10.31
C LEU A 67 -8.88 17.54 -10.09
N SER A 68 -9.28 17.64 -8.83
CA SER A 68 -10.63 18.06 -8.48
C SER A 68 -10.91 19.50 -8.97
N ARG A 69 -12.19 19.84 -9.15
CA ARG A 69 -12.63 21.15 -9.64
C ARG A 69 -12.08 22.32 -8.81
N ASP A 70 -11.83 22.09 -7.52
CA ASP A 70 -11.26 23.05 -6.57
C ASP A 70 -9.92 23.64 -7.04
N ALA A 71 -9.16 22.91 -7.87
CA ALA A 71 -7.89 23.38 -8.43
C ALA A 71 -8.03 24.55 -9.43
N PHE A 72 -9.25 24.82 -9.92
CA PHE A 72 -9.51 25.85 -10.94
C PHE A 72 -10.28 27.05 -10.41
N TYR A 73 -10.86 26.97 -9.20
CA TYR A 73 -11.64 28.07 -8.62
C TYR A 73 -10.76 29.00 -7.78
N LEU A 74 -10.95 30.31 -7.97
CA LEU A 74 -10.33 31.35 -7.15
C LEU A 74 -10.80 31.23 -5.69
N GLY A 75 -9.84 31.23 -4.75
CA GLY A 75 -10.11 31.25 -3.30
C GLY A 75 -10.00 29.89 -2.59
N LYS A 76 -9.77 28.79 -3.31
CA LYS A 76 -9.38 27.50 -2.71
C LYS A 76 -7.86 27.36 -2.75
N ASN A 77 -7.27 27.02 -1.61
CA ASN A 77 -5.83 26.81 -1.50
C ASN A 77 -5.44 25.33 -1.64
N GLU A 78 -6.39 24.42 -1.47
CA GLU A 78 -6.18 22.98 -1.49
C GLU A 78 -7.17 22.26 -2.41
N CYS A 79 -6.75 21.11 -2.93
CA CYS A 79 -7.54 20.29 -3.84
C CYS A 79 -7.19 18.80 -3.68
N ARG A 80 -7.97 17.93 -4.34
CA ARG A 80 -7.68 16.49 -4.42
C ARG A 80 -7.06 16.16 -5.77
N ALA A 81 -6.15 15.20 -5.77
CA ALA A 81 -5.50 14.70 -6.98
C ALA A 81 -5.55 13.17 -7.06
N ILE A 82 -5.72 12.62 -8.26
CA ILE A 82 -5.46 11.21 -8.57
C ILE A 82 -4.32 11.17 -9.57
N VAL A 83 -3.18 10.64 -9.14
CA VAL A 83 -2.00 10.43 -9.99
C VAL A 83 -2.04 9.03 -10.58
N MET A 84 -1.97 8.95 -11.90
CA MET A 84 -2.12 7.71 -12.68
C MET A 84 -0.89 7.49 -13.53
N GLY A 85 -0.21 6.36 -13.34
CA GLY A 85 0.94 6.03 -14.16
C GLY A 85 1.56 4.70 -13.82
N THR A 86 2.56 4.33 -14.61
CA THR A 86 3.33 3.11 -14.39
C THR A 86 4.37 3.33 -13.29
N VAL A 87 4.89 2.26 -12.67
CA VAL A 87 6.04 2.37 -11.75
C VAL A 87 7.21 3.11 -12.42
N HIS A 88 7.40 2.92 -13.73
CA HIS A 88 8.37 3.68 -14.53
C HIS A 88 8.10 5.21 -14.54
N HIS A 89 6.83 5.64 -14.61
CA HIS A 89 6.48 7.06 -14.49
C HIS A 89 6.82 7.58 -13.09
N PHE A 90 6.43 6.87 -12.03
CA PHE A 90 6.70 7.29 -10.65
C PHE A 90 8.20 7.40 -10.35
N ASN A 91 9.02 6.45 -10.82
CA ASN A 91 10.48 6.51 -10.67
C ASN A 91 11.12 7.75 -11.31
N LYS A 92 10.50 8.30 -12.36
CA LYS A 92 10.93 9.55 -12.99
C LYS A 92 10.35 10.78 -12.31
N LEU A 93 9.13 10.69 -11.80
CA LEU A 93 8.41 11.81 -11.18
C LEU A 93 8.98 12.15 -9.80
N ILE A 94 9.17 11.15 -8.93
CA ILE A 94 9.55 11.33 -7.52
C ILE A 94 10.83 12.18 -7.35
N PRO A 95 11.95 11.92 -8.07
CA PRO A 95 13.15 12.74 -7.92
C PRO A 95 12.93 14.20 -8.28
N LYS A 96 12.07 14.49 -9.27
CA LYS A 96 11.73 15.86 -9.65
C LYS A 96 10.93 16.56 -8.56
N LEU A 97 9.90 15.89 -8.03
CA LEU A 97 9.04 16.46 -6.98
C LEU A 97 9.80 16.77 -5.69
N LYS A 98 10.80 15.95 -5.34
CA LYS A 98 11.69 16.19 -4.18
C LYS A 98 12.42 17.53 -4.21
N LEU A 99 12.58 18.12 -5.40
CA LEU A 99 13.25 19.41 -5.61
C LEU A 99 12.26 20.58 -5.74
N GLN A 100 10.95 20.32 -5.74
CA GLN A 100 9.92 21.33 -5.97
C GLN A 100 9.37 21.91 -4.66
N PRO A 101 8.87 23.17 -4.68
CA PRO A 101 8.30 23.82 -3.50
C PRO A 101 6.91 23.29 -3.12
N PHE A 102 6.26 23.96 -2.16
CA PHE A 102 4.85 23.75 -1.78
C PHE A 102 4.53 22.35 -1.20
N GLY A 103 5.48 21.75 -0.46
CA GLY A 103 5.30 20.46 0.19
C GLY A 103 5.39 19.25 -0.74
N LEU A 104 5.79 19.45 -2.01
CA LEU A 104 5.95 18.36 -2.97
C LEU A 104 7.03 17.35 -2.56
N LYS A 105 8.02 17.78 -1.77
CA LYS A 105 9.01 16.86 -1.19
C LYS A 105 8.36 15.80 -0.31
N ASP A 106 7.48 16.20 0.60
CA ASP A 106 6.82 15.26 1.53
C ASP A 106 5.88 14.33 0.77
N ILE A 107 5.13 14.87 -0.21
CA ILE A 107 4.30 14.08 -1.12
C ILE A 107 5.15 13.05 -1.88
N ALA A 108 6.33 13.44 -2.37
CA ALA A 108 7.21 12.55 -3.11
C ALA A 108 7.76 11.41 -2.25
N GLU A 109 8.12 11.69 -1.00
CA GLU A 109 8.57 10.67 -0.04
C GLU A 109 7.46 9.67 0.30
N GLU A 110 6.23 10.13 0.51
CA GLU A 110 5.08 9.24 0.72
C GLU A 110 4.72 8.43 -0.53
N MET A 111 4.77 9.05 -1.72
CA MET A 111 4.60 8.34 -3.00
C MET A 111 5.63 7.23 -3.16
N GLU A 112 6.90 7.50 -2.85
CA GLU A 112 7.99 6.52 -2.97
C GLU A 112 7.74 5.29 -2.09
N LYS A 113 7.33 5.50 -0.83
CA LYS A 113 6.98 4.41 0.10
C LYS A 113 5.84 3.55 -0.44
N ILE A 114 4.81 4.16 -1.04
CA ILE A 114 3.64 3.45 -1.56
C ILE A 114 3.97 2.70 -2.86
N VAL A 115 4.64 3.37 -3.80
CA VAL A 115 4.95 2.81 -5.13
C VAL A 115 5.91 1.62 -5.02
N HIS A 116 6.90 1.70 -4.14
CA HIS A 116 7.89 0.65 -3.92
C HIS A 116 7.51 -0.34 -2.81
N ARG A 117 6.31 -0.22 -2.24
CA ARG A 117 5.84 -1.18 -1.26
C ARG A 117 5.75 -2.57 -1.89
N THR A 118 6.56 -3.50 -1.37
CA THR A 118 6.41 -4.91 -1.71
C THR A 118 5.10 -5.42 -1.10
N PRO A 119 4.19 -6.03 -1.88
CA PRO A 119 3.00 -6.65 -1.32
C PRO A 119 3.43 -7.71 -0.31
N ILE A 120 2.85 -7.66 0.89
CA ILE A 120 3.13 -8.64 1.93
C ILE A 120 2.58 -9.97 1.42
N LYS A 121 3.46 -10.94 1.22
CA LYS A 121 3.07 -12.27 0.74
C LYS A 121 2.12 -12.91 1.73
N THR A 122 1.14 -13.65 1.22
CA THR A 122 0.22 -14.42 2.06
C THR A 122 1.01 -15.30 3.03
N THR A 123 0.67 -15.23 4.32
CA THR A 123 1.36 -16.02 5.35
C THR A 123 0.44 -17.14 5.81
N ARG A 124 0.93 -18.38 5.77
CA ARG A 124 0.24 -19.48 6.44
C ARG A 124 0.60 -19.47 7.92
N ILE A 125 -0.39 -19.35 8.79
CA ILE A 125 -0.24 -19.39 10.26
C ILE A 125 -1.10 -20.55 10.76
N GLY A 126 -0.45 -21.65 11.13
CA GLY A 126 -1.13 -22.93 11.36
C GLY A 126 -1.91 -23.37 10.12
N ASP A 127 -3.18 -23.70 10.30
CA ASP A 127 -4.08 -24.12 9.21
C ASP A 127 -4.70 -22.94 8.44
N THR A 128 -4.51 -21.70 8.91
CA THR A 128 -5.13 -20.51 8.35
C THR A 128 -4.19 -19.80 7.37
N LEU A 129 -4.73 -19.39 6.22
CA LEU A 129 -4.00 -18.55 5.26
C LEU A 129 -4.38 -17.07 5.46
N PHE A 130 -3.39 -16.26 5.84
CA PHE A 130 -3.55 -14.81 5.98
C PHE A 130 -3.21 -14.12 4.66
N GLU A 131 -4.24 -13.58 4.02
CA GLU A 131 -4.09 -12.77 2.81
C GLU A 131 -4.02 -11.29 3.18
N TRP A 132 -2.81 -10.81 3.45
CA TRP A 132 -2.58 -9.44 3.90
C TRP A 132 -3.05 -8.40 2.88
N GLY A 133 -3.72 -7.37 3.39
CA GLY A 133 -4.26 -6.29 2.55
C GLY A 133 -5.63 -6.58 1.92
N LYS A 134 -6.16 -7.81 1.98
CA LYS A 134 -7.53 -8.10 1.52
C LYS A 134 -8.62 -7.61 2.48
N ARG A 135 -8.32 -7.60 3.78
CA ARG A 135 -9.18 -7.05 4.84
C ARG A 135 -8.31 -6.60 6.03
N THR A 136 -8.91 -5.87 6.96
CA THR A 136 -8.29 -5.60 8.26
C THR A 136 -8.38 -6.87 9.10
N TYR A 137 -7.24 -7.37 9.57
CA TYR A 137 -7.18 -8.44 10.56
C TYR A 137 -7.05 -7.81 11.95
N ILE A 138 -7.82 -8.32 12.91
CA ILE A 138 -7.83 -7.82 14.29
C ILE A 138 -6.94 -8.70 15.16
N MET A 139 -6.02 -8.08 15.89
CA MET A 139 -5.16 -8.74 16.87
C MET A 139 -5.63 -8.39 18.28
N GLY A 140 -6.09 -9.39 19.02
CA GLY A 140 -6.38 -9.28 20.45
C GLY A 140 -5.09 -9.46 21.25
N ILE A 141 -4.82 -8.56 22.20
CA ILE A 141 -3.59 -8.59 23.00
C ILE A 141 -3.90 -9.11 24.41
N ILE A 142 -3.11 -10.06 24.88
CA ILE A 142 -3.12 -10.59 26.24
C ILE A 142 -1.75 -10.31 26.87
N ASN A 143 -1.71 -9.36 27.80
CA ASN A 143 -0.49 -9.04 28.55
C ASN A 143 -0.47 -9.80 29.89
N LEU A 144 0.44 -10.75 29.97
CA LEU A 144 0.69 -11.70 31.05
C LEU A 144 1.73 -11.14 32.05
N THR A 145 1.54 -9.91 32.55
CA THR A 145 2.44 -9.36 33.58
C THR A 145 1.99 -9.77 35.01
N PRO A 146 2.90 -10.17 35.91
CA PRO A 146 2.55 -10.53 37.29
C PRO A 146 2.08 -9.37 38.19
N TYR A 147 2.03 -8.13 37.69
CA TYR A 147 1.77 -6.91 38.48
C TYR A 147 0.75 -5.97 37.81
N SER A 148 -0.39 -6.49 37.34
CA SER A 148 -1.46 -5.62 36.83
C SER A 148 -2.17 -4.87 37.97
N PHE A 149 -2.24 -3.54 37.79
CA PHE A 149 -2.61 -2.49 38.73
C PHE A 149 -4.12 -2.42 39.11
N SER A 150 -4.92 -3.46 38.84
CA SER A 150 -6.39 -3.38 38.88
C SER A 150 -7.06 -3.90 40.15
N GLY A 151 -6.35 -4.61 41.03
CA GLY A 151 -6.90 -5.03 42.34
C GLY A 151 -8.15 -5.93 42.27
N ASP A 152 -8.52 -6.42 41.09
CA ASP A 152 -9.70 -7.22 40.81
C ASP A 152 -9.38 -8.72 40.76
N GLY A 153 -8.66 -9.23 41.77
CA GLY A 153 -8.71 -10.63 42.20
C GLY A 153 -8.43 -11.76 41.18
N LEU A 154 -8.05 -11.49 39.93
CA LEU A 154 -7.88 -12.50 38.87
C LEU A 154 -6.48 -13.15 38.87
N TYR A 155 -5.60 -12.79 39.80
CA TYR A 155 -4.23 -13.29 39.86
C TYR A 155 -3.96 -14.14 41.12
N SER A 156 -4.73 -15.20 41.32
CA SER A 156 -4.20 -16.35 42.07
C SER A 156 -3.22 -17.07 41.15
N ARG A 157 -1.95 -17.24 41.55
CA ARG A 157 -0.90 -17.96 40.77
C ARG A 157 -1.34 -19.34 40.26
N GLU A 158 -2.35 -19.94 40.89
CA GLU A 158 -2.91 -21.25 40.54
C GLU A 158 -3.90 -21.25 39.35
N ARG A 159 -4.40 -20.09 38.88
CA ARG A 159 -5.43 -20.00 37.80
C ARG A 159 -5.08 -19.06 36.64
N PHE A 160 -3.83 -18.62 36.58
CA PHE A 160 -3.37 -17.65 35.58
C PHE A 160 -3.60 -18.11 34.13
N VAL A 161 -3.34 -19.39 33.86
CA VAL A 161 -3.55 -19.99 32.53
C VAL A 161 -5.02 -20.03 32.17
N ASP A 162 -5.89 -20.39 33.11
CA ASP A 162 -7.34 -20.46 32.89
C ASP A 162 -7.93 -19.08 32.58
N ASN A 163 -7.44 -18.03 33.25
CA ASN A 163 -7.88 -16.66 33.02
C ASN A 163 -7.40 -16.13 31.66
N ALA A 164 -6.14 -16.40 31.29
CA ALA A 164 -5.62 -16.07 29.98
C ALA A 164 -6.40 -16.78 28.85
N LEU A 165 -6.71 -18.07 29.07
CA LEU A 165 -7.50 -18.87 28.12
C LEU A 165 -8.94 -18.35 28.00
N GLY A 166 -9.59 -18.06 29.11
CA GLY A 166 -10.94 -17.50 29.12
C GLY A 166 -11.00 -16.16 28.38
N TYR A 167 -10.01 -15.29 28.60
CA TYR A 167 -9.92 -14.01 27.90
C TYR A 167 -9.61 -14.19 26.40
N ALA A 168 -8.73 -15.13 26.02
CA ALA A 168 -8.50 -15.47 24.62
C ALA A 168 -9.78 -15.95 23.90
N CYS A 169 -10.60 -16.76 24.57
CA CYS A 169 -11.89 -17.21 24.06
C CYS A 169 -12.84 -16.02 23.82
N LEU A 170 -12.91 -15.08 24.76
CA LEU A 170 -13.72 -13.85 24.61
C LEU A 170 -13.23 -12.99 23.44
N LEU A 171 -11.92 -12.77 23.30
CA LEU A 171 -11.34 -12.03 22.19
C LEU A 171 -11.69 -12.66 20.84
N ARG A 172 -11.65 -14.00 20.75
CA ARG A 172 -12.10 -14.73 19.57
C ARG A 172 -13.60 -14.51 19.29
N GLU A 173 -14.45 -14.57 20.31
CA GLU A 173 -15.89 -14.29 20.17
C GLU A 173 -16.18 -12.87 19.70
N TRP A 174 -15.35 -11.90 20.10
CA TRP A 174 -15.41 -10.51 19.63
C TRP A 174 -14.82 -10.31 18.23
N GLY A 175 -14.31 -11.37 17.59
CA GLY A 175 -13.82 -11.34 16.22
C GLY A 175 -12.33 -11.05 16.07
N ALA A 176 -11.52 -11.28 17.10
CA ALA A 176 -10.06 -11.29 16.94
C ALA A 176 -9.63 -12.43 15.99
N ASP A 177 -8.85 -12.09 14.96
CA ASP A 177 -8.25 -13.02 14.01
C ASP A 177 -6.92 -13.60 14.53
N ILE A 178 -6.23 -12.85 15.37
CA ILE A 178 -4.94 -13.19 15.96
C ILE A 178 -5.01 -12.90 17.47
N ILE A 179 -4.41 -13.77 18.28
CA ILE A 179 -4.17 -13.49 19.70
C ILE A 179 -2.67 -13.34 19.91
N ASP A 180 -2.25 -12.16 20.38
CA ASP A 180 -0.87 -11.87 20.76
C ASP A 180 -0.74 -11.97 22.27
N ILE A 181 0.18 -12.82 22.74
CA ILE A 181 0.37 -13.11 24.16
C ILE A 181 1.75 -12.62 24.55
N GLY A 182 1.82 -11.49 25.24
CA GLY A 182 3.06 -10.91 25.76
C GLY A 182 3.20 -11.20 27.24
N GLY A 183 4.39 -11.58 27.72
CA GLY A 183 4.68 -11.87 29.12
C GLY A 183 5.95 -11.16 29.60
#